data_AF-E3RVU3-F1
#
_entry.id   AF-E3RVU3-F1
#
_cell.length_a   1.000
_cell.length_b   1.000
_cell.length_c   1.000
_cell.angle_alpha   90.00
_cell.angle_beta   90.00
_cell.angle_gamma   90.00
#
_symmetry.space_group_name_H-M   'P 1'
#
loop_
_entity.id
_entity.type
_entity.pdbx_description
1 polymer ?
#
loop_
_entity_poly.entity_id
_entity_poly.type
_entity_poly.pdbx_seq_one_letter_code
_entity_poly.pdbx_strand_id
1 'polypeptide(L)'
;MFSRTLAPALRQTSRVALPRAIGFQQSQRFIKSDTHASDFNYKESPTIYKAQAKVTGGRAAGHAEGENLKVDFTMPKELGGTGEAGKTNPEELFAAAFAACCTSLSPSLSNIGIGSEADAQ
;
A
#
# COMPACT_ATOMS: atom_id res chain seq x y z
N MET A 1 12.55 -62.77 -73.41
CA MET A 1 11.57 -63.72 -72.84
C MET A 1 11.78 -63.79 -71.34
N PHE A 2 10.69 -63.58 -70.58
CA PHE A 2 10.45 -63.88 -69.16
C PHE A 2 11.46 -63.47 -68.07
N SER A 3 11.02 -62.56 -67.19
CA SER A 3 10.72 -62.85 -65.76
C SER A 3 10.68 -61.54 -64.97
N ARG A 4 9.53 -61.10 -64.47
CA ARG A 4 8.81 -61.52 -63.24
C ARG A 4 9.34 -60.84 -61.96
N THR A 5 8.41 -60.15 -61.29
CA THR A 5 8.29 -59.91 -59.82
C THR A 5 9.34 -58.97 -59.18
N LEU A 6 9.07 -58.13 -58.18
CA LEU A 6 8.17 -58.17 -57.02
C LEU A 6 7.88 -56.72 -56.53
N ALA A 7 6.69 -56.50 -55.96
CA ALA A 7 6.46 -55.42 -55.00
C ALA A 7 7.20 -55.69 -53.68
N PRO A 8 7.51 -54.65 -52.89
CA PRO A 8 7.37 -54.79 -51.45
C PRO A 8 6.40 -53.76 -50.87
N ALA A 9 5.60 -54.32 -49.98
CA ALA A 9 4.59 -53.73 -49.14
C ALA A 9 5.05 -52.51 -48.36
N LEU A 10 4.09 -51.59 -48.18
CA LEU A 10 4.10 -50.46 -47.27
C LEU A 10 4.61 -50.86 -45.88
N ARG A 11 5.71 -50.22 -45.46
CA ARG A 11 6.25 -50.35 -44.12
C ARG A 11 5.38 -49.53 -43.17
N GLN A 12 4.50 -50.23 -42.46
CA GLN A 12 3.66 -49.70 -41.40
C GLN A 12 4.56 -49.20 -40.25
N THR A 13 4.73 -47.88 -40.14
CA THR A 13 5.43 -47.28 -39.00
C THR A 13 4.46 -47.12 -37.84
N SER A 14 4.62 -48.02 -36.87
CA SER A 14 3.93 -48.00 -35.58
C SER A 14 4.13 -46.64 -34.90
N ARG A 15 3.04 -45.91 -34.67
CA ARG A 15 3.06 -44.70 -33.82
C ARG A 15 3.38 -45.13 -32.39
N VAL A 16 4.55 -44.72 -31.90
CA VAL A 16 4.91 -44.84 -30.48
C VAL A 16 4.04 -43.86 -29.69
N ALA A 17 3.21 -44.39 -28.79
CA ALA A 17 2.44 -43.61 -27.85
C ALA A 17 3.37 -43.00 -26.80
N LEU A 18 3.40 -41.66 -26.72
CA LEU A 18 4.11 -40.93 -25.67
C LEU A 18 3.43 -41.16 -24.30
N PRO A 19 4.20 -41.30 -23.20
CA PRO A 19 3.63 -41.43 -21.88
C PRO A 19 2.92 -40.13 -21.47
N ARG A 20 1.72 -40.33 -20.92
CA ARG A 20 0.81 -39.32 -20.38
C ARG A 20 1.57 -38.46 -19.36
N ALA A 21 1.59 -37.15 -19.58
CA ALA A 21 2.17 -36.19 -18.64
C ALA A 21 1.63 -36.45 -17.23
N ILE A 22 2.54 -36.74 -16.30
CA ILE A 22 2.24 -36.76 -14.87
C ILE A 22 1.93 -35.31 -14.51
N GLY A 23 0.63 -34.99 -14.42
CA GLY A 23 0.17 -33.72 -13.92
C GLY A 23 0.69 -33.56 -12.50
N PHE A 24 1.70 -32.71 -12.33
CA PHE A 24 2.06 -32.17 -11.04
C PHE A 24 0.89 -31.26 -10.63
N GLN A 25 -0.15 -31.87 -10.04
CA GLN A 25 -1.22 -31.12 -9.39
C GLN A 25 -0.59 -30.52 -8.15
N GLN A 26 0.06 -29.37 -8.34
CA GLN A 26 0.48 -28.53 -7.25
C GLN A 26 -0.80 -28.18 -6.52
N SER A 27 -1.07 -28.91 -5.43
CA SER A 27 -2.08 -28.51 -4.48
C SER A 27 -1.58 -27.17 -3.96
N GLN A 28 -2.05 -26.08 -4.57
CA GLN A 28 -2.14 -24.84 -3.85
C GLN A 28 -3.08 -25.16 -2.71
N ARG A 29 -2.49 -25.60 -1.58
CA ARG A 29 -3.16 -25.56 -0.30
C ARG A 29 -3.41 -24.09 -0.09
N PHE A 30 -4.58 -23.67 -0.55
CA PHE A 30 -5.18 -22.41 -0.21
C PHE A 30 -5.16 -22.40 1.31
N ILE A 31 -4.26 -21.60 1.90
CA ILE A 31 -4.34 -21.31 3.32
C ILE A 31 -5.66 -20.56 3.44
N LYS A 32 -6.74 -21.29 3.72
CA LYS A 32 -7.95 -20.67 4.23
C LYS A 32 -7.53 -20.07 5.56
N SER A 33 -7.38 -18.75 5.55
CA SER A 33 -7.19 -17.92 6.73
C SER A 33 -8.48 -17.95 7.55
N ASP A 34 -8.86 -19.13 8.03
CA ASP A 34 -10.02 -19.34 8.89
C ASP A 34 -9.52 -19.42 10.33
N THR A 35 -8.93 -18.31 10.80
CA THR A 35 -8.65 -18.09 12.22
C THR A 35 -8.48 -16.58 12.46
N HIS A 36 -9.58 -15.94 12.87
CA HIS A 36 -9.68 -14.62 13.49
C HIS A 36 -8.98 -13.42 12.81
N ALA A 37 -9.14 -13.25 11.50
CA ALA A 37 -8.96 -11.93 10.86
C ALA A 37 -10.24 -11.07 10.92
N SER A 38 -11.34 -11.60 11.50
CA SER A 38 -12.69 -11.03 11.45
C SER A 38 -13.11 -10.21 12.67
N ASP A 39 -12.32 -10.16 13.74
CA ASP A 39 -12.78 -9.52 14.99
C ASP A 39 -12.54 -8.00 15.00
N PHE A 40 -11.81 -7.47 14.02
CA PHE A 40 -11.72 -6.04 13.73
C PHE A 40 -12.34 -5.73 12.37
N ASN A 41 -13.66 -5.58 12.34
CA ASN A 41 -14.35 -5.11 11.15
C ASN A 41 -14.23 -3.58 11.04
N TYR A 42 -13.22 -3.10 10.30
CA TYR A 42 -13.03 -1.66 10.09
C TYR A 42 -14.24 -0.99 9.39
N LYS A 43 -15.07 -1.77 8.68
CA LYS A 43 -16.28 -1.29 8.00
C LYS A 43 -17.41 -0.92 8.97
N GLU A 44 -17.40 -1.49 10.17
CA GLU A 44 -18.34 -1.21 11.26
C GLU A 44 -17.76 -0.20 12.27
N SER A 45 -16.52 0.29 12.07
CA SER A 45 -15.88 1.21 13.00
C SER A 45 -16.61 2.55 13.01
N PRO A 46 -17.18 2.99 14.15
CA PRO A 46 -17.84 4.28 14.23
C PRO A 46 -16.84 5.42 14.05
N THR A 47 -17.27 6.51 13.41
CA THR A 47 -16.48 7.74 13.35
C THR A 47 -16.52 8.40 14.72
N ILE A 48 -15.38 8.41 15.44
CA ILE A 48 -15.29 8.99 16.79
C ILE A 48 -15.12 10.51 16.75
N TYR A 49 -14.43 11.03 15.73
CA TYR A 49 -14.21 12.46 15.56
C TYR A 49 -14.10 12.81 14.06
N LYS A 50 -14.61 13.99 13.68
CA LYS A 50 -14.52 14.54 12.33
C LYS A 50 -14.18 16.02 12.40
N ALA A 51 -13.16 16.42 11.67
CA ALA A 51 -12.78 17.83 11.46
C ALA A 51 -12.87 18.18 9.97
N GLN A 52 -13.07 19.47 9.68
CA GLN A 52 -13.04 20.00 8.32
C GLN A 52 -12.21 21.29 8.29
N ALA A 53 -11.48 21.48 7.18
CA ALA A 53 -10.77 22.72 6.89
C ALA A 53 -10.95 23.07 5.41
N LYS A 54 -10.98 24.36 5.11
CA LYS A 54 -11.04 24.90 3.75
C LYS A 54 -9.73 25.61 3.44
N VAL A 55 -9.21 25.36 2.23
CA VAL A 55 -8.00 26.03 1.74
C VAL A 55 -8.35 26.90 0.54
N THR A 56 -7.88 28.14 0.55
CA THR A 56 -7.91 29.08 -0.59
C THR A 56 -6.48 29.50 -0.93
N GLY A 57 -6.24 30.11 -2.10
CA GLY A 57 -4.94 30.69 -2.47
C GLY A 57 -3.82 29.69 -2.87
N GLY A 58 -3.96 28.40 -2.56
CA GLY A 58 -3.02 27.35 -3.01
C GLY A 58 -1.68 27.37 -2.26
N ARG A 59 -0.60 26.82 -2.86
CA ARG A 59 0.70 26.66 -2.18
C ARG A 59 1.45 27.97 -1.92
N ALA A 60 1.35 28.96 -2.81
CA ALA A 60 2.20 30.15 -2.77
C ALA A 60 1.69 31.26 -1.84
N ALA A 61 0.37 31.36 -1.67
CA ALA A 61 -0.28 32.38 -0.85
C ALA A 61 -1.57 31.81 -0.25
N GLY A 62 -1.46 30.60 0.29
CA GLY A 62 -2.59 29.83 0.76
C GLY A 62 -3.09 30.30 2.11
N HIS A 63 -4.38 30.11 2.34
CA HIS A 63 -4.99 30.26 3.67
C HIS A 63 -5.81 29.02 3.98
N ALA A 64 -5.49 28.35 5.08
CA ALA A 64 -6.27 27.25 5.63
C ALA A 64 -7.05 27.71 6.86
N GLU A 65 -8.36 27.51 6.81
CA GLU A 65 -9.27 27.80 7.92
C GLU A 65 -10.14 26.58 8.24
N GLY A 66 -10.18 26.21 9.51
CA GLY A 66 -11.08 25.21 10.07
C GLY A 66 -11.74 25.74 11.35
N GLU A 67 -12.27 24.85 12.19
CA GLU A 67 -12.93 25.25 13.44
C GLU A 67 -11.99 26.02 14.38
N ASN A 68 -10.79 25.46 14.61
CA ASN A 68 -9.76 26.04 15.47
C ASN A 68 -8.40 26.18 14.75
N LEU A 69 -8.37 25.91 13.45
CA LEU A 69 -7.15 25.98 12.64
C LEU A 69 -7.18 27.27 11.81
N LYS A 70 -6.15 28.11 11.96
CA LYS A 70 -5.89 29.28 11.11
C LYS A 70 -4.42 29.31 10.77
N VAL A 71 -4.10 29.02 9.51
CA VAL A 71 -2.71 28.90 9.05
C VAL A 71 -2.58 29.52 7.67
N ASP A 72 -1.57 30.38 7.51
CA ASP A 72 -1.17 30.93 6.23
C ASP A 72 0.01 30.17 5.64
N PHE A 73 -0.07 29.89 4.34
CA PHE A 73 0.96 29.20 3.58
C PHE A 73 1.75 30.16 2.69
N THR A 74 3.05 29.90 2.63
CA THR A 74 3.97 30.52 1.68
C THR A 74 4.84 29.45 1.03
N MET A 75 5.36 29.74 -0.16
CA MET A 75 6.33 28.86 -0.78
C MET A 75 7.69 29.03 -0.06
N PRO A 76 8.35 27.94 0.35
CA PRO A 76 9.67 28.02 0.97
C PRO A 76 10.72 28.53 -0.03
N LYS A 77 11.82 29.10 0.49
CA LYS A 77 12.89 29.70 -0.33
C LYS A 77 13.57 28.66 -1.22
N GLU A 78 13.67 27.45 -0.72
CA GLU A 78 14.23 26.27 -1.36
C GLU A 78 13.45 25.86 -2.62
N LEU A 79 12.17 26.24 -2.70
CA LEU A 79 11.30 26.02 -3.87
C LEU A 79 11.06 27.31 -4.66
N GLY A 80 11.89 28.34 -4.47
CA GLY A 80 11.82 29.61 -5.21
C GLY A 80 10.78 30.60 -4.67
N GLY A 81 10.30 30.41 -3.44
CA GLY A 81 9.37 31.31 -2.77
C GLY A 81 10.02 32.39 -1.92
N THR A 82 9.19 33.23 -1.31
CA THR A 82 9.62 34.32 -0.43
C THR A 82 9.99 33.84 0.96
N GLY A 83 9.47 32.68 1.40
CA GLY A 83 9.66 32.17 2.77
C GLY A 83 9.27 33.21 3.81
N GLU A 84 8.07 33.76 3.69
CA GLU A 84 7.55 34.84 4.55
C GLU A 84 7.53 34.42 6.03
N ALA A 85 8.04 35.31 6.89
CA ALA A 85 8.06 35.08 8.33
C ALA A 85 6.63 34.97 8.89
N GLY A 86 6.41 33.98 9.76
CA GLY A 86 5.11 33.71 10.37
C GLY A 86 4.15 32.90 9.50
N LYS A 87 4.55 32.55 8.27
CA LYS A 87 3.83 31.60 7.41
C LYS A 87 4.58 30.27 7.37
N THR A 88 3.86 29.18 7.19
CA THR A 88 4.44 27.84 7.04
C THR A 88 4.21 27.33 5.62
N ASN A 89 4.48 26.06 5.37
CA ASN A 89 4.16 25.38 4.11
C ASN A 89 3.40 24.07 4.40
N PRO A 90 2.68 23.53 3.39
CA PRO A 90 1.94 22.28 3.57
C PRO A 90 2.80 21.09 4.00
N GLU A 91 4.07 21.05 3.60
CA GLU A 91 5.00 19.98 3.94
C GLU A 91 5.35 19.98 5.44
N GLU A 92 5.63 21.14 6.03
CA GLU A 92 5.85 21.31 7.48
C GLU A 92 4.60 21.00 8.30
N LEU A 93 3.44 21.49 7.85
CA LEU A 93 2.16 21.19 8.52
C LEU A 93 1.87 19.69 8.52
N PHE A 94 2.13 19.01 7.41
CA PHE A 94 1.98 17.56 7.31
C PHE A 94 2.97 16.83 8.23
N ALA A 95 4.25 17.22 8.22
CA ALA A 95 5.26 16.61 9.07
C ALA A 95 4.92 16.73 10.56
N ALA A 96 4.51 17.92 11.00
CA ALA A 96 4.11 18.16 12.39
C ALA A 96 2.86 17.35 12.78
N ALA A 97 1.82 17.34 11.94
CA ALA A 97 0.59 16.60 12.20
C ALA A 97 0.81 15.08 12.25
N PHE A 98 1.62 14.56 11.32
CA PHE A 98 1.99 13.15 11.28
C PHE A 98 2.79 12.76 12.53
N ALA A 99 3.81 13.55 12.88
CA ALA A 99 4.62 13.30 14.07
C ALA A 99 3.76 13.30 15.35
N ALA A 100 2.87 14.28 15.54
CA ALA A 100 1.97 14.32 16.69
C ALA A 100 1.06 13.09 16.78
N CYS A 101 0.54 12.62 15.65
CA CYS A 101 -0.26 11.39 15.59
C CYS A 101 0.55 10.15 16.00
N CYS A 102 1.77 10.02 15.49
CA CYS A 102 2.65 8.90 15.82
C CYS A 102 3.14 8.95 17.27
N THR A 103 3.43 10.13 17.81
CA THR A 103 3.81 10.29 19.22
C THR A 103 2.69 9.82 20.14
N SER A 104 1.41 10.03 19.79
CA SER A 104 0.28 9.51 20.57
C SER A 104 0.16 7.98 20.58
N LEU A 105 0.83 7.27 19.68
CA LEU A 105 0.93 5.80 19.74
C LEU A 105 1.89 5.35 20.85
N SER A 106 2.96 6.11 21.10
CA SER A 106 3.96 5.81 22.13
C SER A 106 3.39 5.72 23.58
N PRO A 107 2.51 6.61 24.07
CA PRO A 107 1.86 6.43 25.37
C PRO A 107 0.85 5.26 25.38
N SER A 108 0.47 4.69 24.23
CA SER A 108 -0.23 3.39 24.22
C SER A 108 0.75 2.21 24.40
N LEU A 109 2.04 2.39 24.05
CA LEU A 109 3.10 1.41 24.30
C LEU A 109 3.60 1.41 25.75
N SER A 110 3.37 2.48 26.53
CA SER A 110 3.66 2.45 27.97
C SER A 110 2.77 1.43 28.72
N ASN A 111 1.55 1.21 28.25
CA ASN A 111 0.69 0.11 28.74
C ASN A 111 1.22 -1.29 28.36
N ILE A 112 2.18 -1.37 27.43
CA ILE A 112 2.86 -2.60 26.99
C ILE A 112 4.30 -2.64 27.55
N GLY A 113 4.67 -1.71 28.44
CA GLY A 113 5.96 -1.71 29.14
C GLY A 113 7.15 -1.23 28.32
N ILE A 114 6.92 -0.61 27.14
CA ILE A 114 7.97 0.03 26.35
C ILE A 114 7.89 1.53 26.64
N GLY A 115 8.75 2.00 27.55
CA GLY A 115 8.88 3.43 27.84
C GLY A 115 9.54 4.15 26.66
N SER A 116 8.92 5.24 26.19
CA SER A 116 9.57 6.18 25.27
C SER A 116 10.03 7.40 26.05
N GLU A 117 11.33 7.70 26.03
CA GLU A 117 11.87 9.02 26.35
C GLU A 117 11.47 9.99 25.24
N ALA A 118 10.24 10.49 25.32
CA ALA A 118 9.76 11.59 24.48
C ALA A 118 9.70 12.93 25.25
N ASP A 119 10.06 12.94 26.53
CA ASP A 119 10.11 14.12 27.38
C ASP A 119 11.53 14.70 27.40
N ALA A 120 11.94 15.31 26.29
CA ALA A 120 13.11 16.18 26.25
C ALA A 120 12.71 17.56 25.73
N GLN A 121 11.90 18.26 26.53
CA GLN A 121 11.81 19.71 26.57
C GLN A 121 11.40 20.19 27.97
#